data_AF-A0AAD4T4R3-F1
#
_entry.id   AF-A0AAD4T4R3-F1
#
_cell.length_a   1.000
_cell.length_b   1.000
_cell.length_c   1.000
_cell.angle_alpha   90.00
_cell.angle_beta   90.00
_cell.angle_gamma   90.00
#
_symmetry.space_group_name_H-M   'P 1'
#
loop_
_entity.id
_entity.type
_entity.pdbx_description
1 polymer ?
#
loop_
_entity_poly.entity_id
_entity_poly.type
_entity_poly.pdbx_seq_one_letter_code
_entity_poly.pdbx_strand_id
1 'polypeptide(L)'
;MEVIGGSSSIHHRLLNLYVCAVLLIGYSFFDLALSQRLPDVEVEALTEIAKTLGKQGWDFAKLDPCATKGINCSCTFSGNTVCHVIEM
;
A
#
# COMPACT_ATOMS: atom_id res chain seq x y z
N MET A 1 45.61 -10.11 34.10
CA MET A 1 44.19 -9.85 34.46
C MET A 1 44.08 -8.34 34.55
N GLU A 2 43.31 -7.59 33.74
CA GLU A 2 42.12 -7.93 32.97
C GLU A 2 41.99 -7.05 31.70
N VAL A 3 41.19 -7.59 30.79
CA VAL A 3 40.87 -7.19 29.43
C VAL A 3 40.12 -5.86 29.35
N ILE A 4 40.69 -4.87 28.64
CA ILE A 4 39.99 -3.63 28.24
C ILE A 4 40.20 -3.38 26.73
N GLY A 5 39.73 -4.33 25.91
CA GLY A 5 39.66 -4.22 24.45
C GLY A 5 38.23 -4.34 23.88
N GLY A 6 37.20 -4.46 24.74
CA GLY A 6 35.84 -4.78 24.32
C GLY A 6 34.92 -3.58 24.08
N SER A 7 35.13 -2.45 24.76
CA SER A 7 34.09 -1.40 24.87
C SER A 7 33.79 -0.67 23.56
N SER A 8 34.83 -0.30 22.78
CA SER A 8 34.66 0.41 21.50
C SER A 8 34.04 -0.48 20.40
N SER A 9 34.43 -1.76 20.36
CA SER A 9 33.90 -2.74 19.41
C SER A 9 32.43 -3.08 19.68
N ILE A 10 32.03 -3.16 20.96
CA ILE A 10 30.64 -3.41 21.35
C ILE A 10 29.77 -2.19 21.04
N HIS A 11 30.25 -0.97 21.28
CA HIS A 11 29.51 0.25 20.94
C HIS A 11 29.27 0.38 19.43
N HIS A 12 30.27 0.07 18.62
CA HIS A 12 30.14 0.09 17.16
C HIS A 12 29.19 -1.01 16.64
N ARG A 13 29.16 -2.18 17.29
CA ARG A 13 28.21 -3.27 16.98
C ARG A 13 26.77 -2.90 17.36
N LEU A 14 26.57 -2.25 18.51
CA LEU A 14 25.27 -1.79 18.97
C LEU A 14 24.74 -0.63 18.10
N LEU A 15 25.61 0.31 17.73
CA LEU A 15 25.27 1.41 16.81
C LEU A 15 24.90 0.89 15.42
N ASN A 16 25.65 -0.07 14.89
CA ASN A 16 25.34 -0.70 13.61
C ASN A 16 24.03 -1.49 13.67
N LEU A 17 23.76 -2.22 14.76
CA LEU A 17 22.47 -2.88 14.96
C LEU A 17 21.31 -1.89 14.96
N TYR A 18 21.48 -0.75 15.64
CA TYR A 18 20.48 0.31 15.70
C TYR A 18 20.21 0.93 14.31
N VAL A 19 21.26 1.23 13.55
CA VAL A 19 21.14 1.75 12.17
C VAL A 19 20.45 0.73 11.26
N CYS A 20 20.84 -0.54 11.32
CA CYS A 20 20.18 -1.60 10.56
C CYS A 20 18.71 -1.74 10.94
N ALA A 21 18.37 -1.69 12.23
CA ALA A 21 16.98 -1.76 12.69
C ALA A 21 16.15 -0.58 12.16
N VAL A 22 16.67 0.64 12.22
CA VAL A 22 15.99 1.84 11.69
C VAL A 22 15.79 1.74 10.18
N LEU A 23 16.78 1.24 9.44
CA LEU A 23 16.66 1.03 7.99
C LEU A 23 15.59 -0.03 7.67
N LEU A 24 15.60 -1.17 8.36
CA LEU A 24 14.61 -2.24 8.15
C LEU A 24 13.18 -1.79 8.48
N ILE A 25 13.01 -1.02 9.55
CA ILE A 25 11.73 -0.41 9.93
C ILE A 25 11.31 0.63 8.88
N GLY A 26 12.22 1.48 8.40
CA GLY A 26 11.95 2.46 7.34
C GLY A 26 11.53 1.82 6.01
N TYR A 27 12.14 0.69 5.63
CA TYR A 27 11.80 -0.05 4.40
C TYR A 27 10.46 -0.80 4.48
N SER A 28 9.92 -1.05 5.67
CA SER A 28 8.67 -1.80 5.85
C SER A 28 7.41 -0.93 5.82
N PHE A 29 7.54 0.40 5.68
CA PHE A 29 6.40 1.32 5.60
C PHE A 29 5.91 1.61 4.17
N PHE A 30 6.44 0.95 3.13
CA PHE A 30 6.16 1.36 1.73
C PHE A 30 4.92 0.74 1.08
N ASP A 31 4.14 -0.11 1.75
CA ASP A 31 2.92 -0.67 1.17
C ASP A 31 1.72 -0.49 2.09
N LEU A 32 1.32 0.77 2.30
CA LEU A 32 -0.01 1.08 2.82
C LEU A 32 -1.00 1.05 1.64
N ALA A 33 -1.45 -0.15 1.26
CA ALA A 33 -2.61 -0.31 0.41
C ALA A 33 -3.85 0.16 1.19
N LEU A 34 -4.11 1.47 1.15
CA LEU A 34 -5.36 2.04 1.62
C LEU A 34 -6.47 1.49 0.75
N SER A 35 -7.36 0.67 1.33
CA SER A 35 -8.60 0.30 0.65
C SER A 35 -9.44 1.56 0.52
N GLN A 36 -9.46 2.11 -0.70
CA GLN A 36 -10.11 3.37 -0.99
C GLN A 36 -11.42 3.04 -1.68
N ARG A 37 -12.52 3.40 -1.01
CA ARG A 37 -13.84 3.35 -1.64
C ARG A 37 -13.81 4.26 -2.86
N LEU A 38 -14.33 3.75 -3.98
CA LEU A 38 -14.51 4.55 -5.18
C LEU A 38 -15.43 5.74 -4.88
N PRO A 39 -15.18 6.89 -5.52
CA PRO A 39 -16.13 7.99 -5.49
C PRO A 39 -17.46 7.54 -6.14
N ASP A 40 -18.58 8.06 -5.63
CA ASP A 40 -19.93 7.62 -6.02
C ASP A 40 -20.17 7.69 -7.54
N VAL A 41 -19.59 8.69 -8.21
CA VAL A 41 -19.68 8.86 -9.67
C VAL A 41 -19.01 7.71 -10.44
N GLU A 42 -17.91 7.15 -9.95
CA GLU A 42 -17.26 6.00 -10.58
C GLU A 42 -18.06 4.73 -10.31
N VAL A 43 -18.61 4.58 -9.09
CA VAL A 43 -19.48 3.45 -8.75
C VAL A 43 -20.69 3.40 -9.70
N GLU A 44 -21.31 4.54 -9.98
CA GLU A 44 -22.43 4.64 -10.91
C GLU A 44 -22.03 4.26 -12.34
N ALA A 45 -20.98 4.86 -12.87
CA ALA A 45 -20.49 4.59 -14.22
C ALA A 45 -20.11 3.11 -14.42
N LEU A 46 -19.38 2.52 -13.47
CA LEU A 46 -18.99 1.11 -13.52
C LEU A 46 -20.20 0.17 -13.40
N THR A 47 -21.19 0.54 -12.60
CA THR A 47 -22.45 -0.21 -12.48
C THR A 47 -23.23 -0.21 -13.80
N GLU A 48 -23.25 0.91 -14.53
CA GLU A 48 -23.87 0.95 -15.86
C GLU A 48 -23.13 0.10 -16.89
N ILE A 49 -21.79 0.11 -16.87
CA ILE A 49 -20.96 -0.76 -17.73
C ILE A 49 -21.26 -2.23 -17.41
N ALA A 50 -21.31 -2.61 -16.13
CA ALA A 50 -21.62 -3.98 -15.70
C ALA A 50 -22.99 -4.44 -16.21
N LYS A 51 -24.01 -3.58 -16.11
CA LYS A 51 -25.35 -3.84 -16.66
C LYS A 51 -25.31 -4.04 -18.18
N THR A 52 -24.59 -3.17 -18.89
CA THR A 52 -24.42 -3.25 -20.35
C THR A 52 -23.75 -4.55 -20.78
N LEU A 53 -22.80 -5.05 -19.98
CA LEU A 53 -22.09 -6.31 -20.23
C LEU A 53 -22.84 -7.55 -19.71
N GLY A 54 -24.02 -7.39 -19.10
CA GLY A 54 -24.78 -8.50 -18.50
C GLY A 54 -24.09 -9.17 -17.32
N LYS A 55 -23.12 -8.50 -16.69
CA LYS A 55 -22.38 -9.02 -15.53
C LYS A 55 -23.22 -8.83 -14.26
N GLN A 56 -23.73 -9.93 -13.73
CA GLN A 56 -24.44 -9.94 -12.45
C GLN A 56 -23.45 -10.24 -11.31
N GLY A 57 -23.57 -9.53 -10.19
CA GLY A 57 -22.75 -9.74 -8.98
C GLY A 57 -21.54 -8.83 -8.83
N TRP A 58 -21.39 -7.80 -9.68
CA TRP A 58 -20.38 -6.75 -9.50
C TRP A 58 -20.95 -5.67 -8.55
N ASP A 59 -20.52 -5.67 -7.29
CA ASP A 59 -20.93 -4.69 -6.26
C ASP A 59 -19.76 -3.74 -5.94
N PHE A 60 -19.63 -2.67 -6.73
CA PHE A 60 -18.58 -1.65 -6.58
C PHE A 60 -18.76 -0.73 -5.37
N ALA A 61 -19.90 -0.79 -4.67
CA ALA A 61 -20.16 0.01 -3.47
C ALA A 61 -19.63 -0.67 -2.18
N LYS A 62 -19.52 -2.00 -2.20
CA LYS A 62 -18.98 -2.81 -1.10
C LYS A 62 -17.58 -3.34 -1.34
N LEU A 63 -17.24 -3.67 -2.58
CA LEU A 63 -15.93 -4.18 -2.95
C LEU A 63 -15.06 -3.04 -3.45
N ASP A 64 -13.83 -2.99 -2.94
CA ASP A 64 -12.77 -2.20 -3.55
C ASP A 64 -12.34 -2.89 -4.86
N PRO A 65 -12.64 -2.32 -6.04
CA PRO A 65 -12.26 -2.91 -7.31
C PRO A 65 -10.75 -2.90 -7.51
N CYS A 66 -10.00 -2.02 -6.83
CA CYS A 66 -8.53 -2.06 -6.85
C CYS A 66 -7.97 -3.27 -6.07
N ALA A 67 -8.77 -3.91 -5.23
CA ALA A 67 -8.43 -5.19 -4.62
C ALA A 67 -8.78 -6.39 -5.52
N THR A 68 -9.40 -6.17 -6.68
CA THR A 68 -9.79 -7.23 -7.61
C THR A 68 -8.68 -7.51 -8.63
N LYS A 69 -8.38 -8.79 -8.86
CA LYS A 69 -7.40 -9.19 -9.87
C LYS A 69 -7.85 -8.78 -11.28
N GLY A 70 -6.95 -8.16 -12.03
CA GLY A 70 -7.17 -7.71 -13.40
C GLY A 70 -7.50 -6.22 -13.52
N ILE A 71 -7.81 -5.56 -12.42
CA ILE A 71 -8.08 -4.12 -12.40
C ILE A 71 -6.79 -3.38 -12.00
N ASN A 72 -6.40 -2.38 -12.77
CA ASN A 72 -5.27 -1.51 -12.50
C ASN A 72 -5.76 -0.15 -12.00
N CYS A 73 -5.24 0.30 -10.87
CA CYS A 73 -5.61 1.57 -10.26
C CYS A 73 -4.41 2.49 -10.11
N SER A 74 -4.59 3.77 -10.43
CA SER A 74 -3.60 4.81 -10.15
C SER A 74 -3.96 5.55 -8.88
N CYS A 75 -3.01 5.54 -7.95
CA CYS A 75 -3.16 6.15 -6.63
C CYS A 75 -2.15 7.30 -6.40
N THR A 76 -1.60 7.84 -7.49
CA THR A 76 -0.41 8.70 -7.46
C THR A 76 -0.74 10.20 -7.48
N PHE A 77 -2.01 10.58 -7.30
CA PHE A 77 -2.39 11.99 -7.36
C PHE A 77 -1.94 12.70 -6.07
N SER A 78 -1.19 13.79 -6.23
CA SER A 78 -0.49 14.45 -5.13
C SER A 78 -1.47 15.01 -4.08
N GLY A 79 -1.62 14.28 -2.98
CA GLY A 79 -2.34 14.72 -1.79
C GLY A 79 -3.80 14.32 -1.70
N ASN A 80 -4.32 13.48 -2.60
CA ASN A 80 -5.64 12.87 -2.43
C ASN A 80 -5.50 11.42 -1.94
N THR A 81 -6.39 11.01 -1.05
CA THR A 81 -6.52 9.61 -0.60
C THR A 81 -7.53 8.87 -1.48
N VAL A 82 -7.50 9.13 -2.80
CA VAL A 82 -8.48 8.58 -3.74
C VAL A 82 -7.73 8.01 -4.93
N CYS A 83 -7.78 6.68 -5.08
CA CYS A 83 -7.30 5.95 -6.24
C CYS A 83 -8.38 6.01 -7.32
N HIS A 84 -7.95 6.08 -8.57
CA HIS A 84 -8.82 6.00 -9.74
C HIS A 84 -8.54 4.70 -10.50
N VAL A 85 -9.58 4.03 -10.98
CA VAL A 85 -9.44 2.88 -11.90
C VAL A 85 -8.95 3.42 -13.25
N ILE A 86 -7.81 2.92 -13.72
CA ILE A 86 -7.20 3.34 -14.99
C ILE A 86 -7.37 2.29 -16.08
N GLU A 87 -7.38 1.00 -15.71
CA GLU A 87 -7.50 -0.12 -16.66
C GLU A 87 -8.23 -1.31 -16.00
N MET A 88 -8.91 -2.14 -16.81
CA MET A 88 -9.73 -3.27 -16.39
C MET A 88 -9.48 -4.50 -17.26
#